data_AF-A0A0D2V8M5-F1
#
_entry.id   AF-A0A0D2V8M5-F1
#
_cell.length_a   1.000
_cell.length_b   1.000
_cell.length_c   1.000
_cell.angle_alpha   90.00
_cell.angle_beta   90.00
_cell.angle_gamma   90.00
#
_symmetry.space_group_name_H-M   'P 1'
#
loop_
_entity.id
_entity.type
_entity.pdbx_description
1 polymer ?
#
loop_
_entity_poly.entity_id
_entity_poly.type
_entity_poly.pdbx_seq_one_letter_code
_entity_poly.pdbx_strand_id
1 'polypeptide(L)'
;MVVGCKIENQEMGFQASERLYLGMDFGTSGARYALIDKQGTIHAEGKREYPNYMKEDSLDWALSWKTTLFSLLEDVPVHLRPLVASISLDGTSATTLIIDSKTGEPLARPYLYNESCPDALPLVKSIAPINHTVCSGSSTLCKLVSWWNNDDSDKKSTMLLHQADWLLWLLHGQLGVSDYNNALKVGYDPEADSYPDWLLSQPYAQLLPMVKAPGTSIGHLKGDIRTQFAGFSEDCIVCTGTTDSIAAFLAARATKPGKAVCIFFSDLHFSLCFIRKWEASLFVVVILIFIRLCHMGFIIAKVTIDKHLSAIILFVKL
;
A
#
# COMPACT_ATOMS: atom_id res chain seq x y z
N MET A 1 24.52 14.06 59.52
CA MET A 1 24.26 13.11 58.41
C MET A 1 23.18 13.71 57.54
N VAL A 2 23.56 14.28 56.40
CA VAL A 2 22.62 14.67 55.34
C VAL A 2 22.90 13.72 54.19
N VAL A 3 21.96 12.81 53.93
CA VAL A 3 22.04 11.86 52.81
C VAL A 3 21.50 12.57 51.58
N GLY A 4 22.40 12.97 50.68
CA GLY A 4 22.03 13.50 49.36
C GLY A 4 21.66 12.35 48.43
N CYS A 5 20.39 12.29 48.03
CA CYS A 5 19.91 11.41 46.97
C CYS A 5 20.39 11.97 45.63
N LYS A 6 21.33 11.29 44.96
CA LYS A 6 21.68 11.58 43.57
C LYS A 6 20.63 10.94 42.67
N ILE A 7 19.86 11.78 41.98
CA ILE A 7 19.05 11.36 40.84
C ILE A 7 20.02 11.28 39.65
N GLU A 8 20.37 10.06 39.24
CA GLU A 8 21.08 9.82 37.99
C GLU A 8 20.07 9.91 36.84
N ASN A 9 20.07 11.03 36.12
CA ASN A 9 19.44 11.12 34.81
C ASN A 9 20.28 10.29 33.83
N GLN A 10 19.78 9.10 33.47
CA GLN A 10 20.24 8.37 32.30
C GLN A 10 19.75 9.10 31.05
N GLU A 11 20.53 10.07 30.58
CA GLU A 11 20.45 10.52 29.19
C GLU A 11 20.94 9.36 28.32
N MET A 12 20.00 8.65 27.68
CA MET A 12 20.33 7.68 26.63
C MET A 12 20.95 8.44 25.45
N GLY A 13 22.28 8.43 25.39
CA GLY A 13 23.04 8.99 24.29
C GLY A 13 22.77 8.20 23.01
N PHE A 14 21.93 8.75 22.13
CA PHE A 14 21.77 8.24 20.77
C PHE A 14 23.06 8.49 19.98
N GLN A 15 23.73 7.42 19.57
CA GLN A 15 24.91 7.52 18.70
C GLN A 15 24.49 7.91 17.28
N ALA A 16 25.29 8.76 16.63
CA ALA A 16 25.09 9.34 15.30
C ALA A 16 25.03 8.35 14.11
N SER A 17 24.74 7.06 14.34
CA SER A 17 24.69 6.00 13.32
C SER A 17 23.34 5.28 13.20
N GLU A 18 22.37 5.58 14.07
CA GLU A 18 21.09 4.88 14.07
C GLU A 18 20.15 5.49 13.03
N ARG A 19 19.81 4.71 12.00
CA ARG A 19 18.84 5.08 10.97
C ARG A 19 17.54 4.33 11.20
N LEU A 20 16.44 5.06 11.16
CA LEU A 20 15.09 4.53 11.30
C LEU A 20 14.32 4.62 9.97
N TYR A 21 13.34 3.75 9.81
CA TYR A 21 12.54 3.59 8.60
C TYR A 21 11.06 3.65 8.98
N LEU A 22 10.34 4.60 8.39
CA LEU A 22 8.93 4.86 8.67
C LEU A 22 8.05 4.17 7.62
N GLY A 23 7.23 3.23 8.07
CA GLY A 23 6.15 2.64 7.28
C GLY A 23 4.80 3.19 7.72
N MET A 24 3.90 3.46 6.78
CA MET A 24 2.50 3.79 7.07
C MET A 24 1.53 2.88 6.30
N ASP A 25 0.44 2.49 6.93
CA ASP A 25 -0.60 1.62 6.36
C ASP A 25 -1.90 2.41 6.30
N PHE A 26 -2.41 2.66 5.08
CA PHE A 26 -3.69 3.33 4.84
C PHE A 26 -4.75 2.30 4.43
N GLY A 27 -5.37 1.69 5.44
CA GLY A 27 -6.44 0.72 5.27
C GLY A 27 -7.83 1.34 5.00
N THR A 28 -8.88 0.60 5.37
CA THR A 28 -10.25 0.94 5.00
C THR A 28 -10.89 2.02 5.87
N SER A 29 -10.53 2.11 7.15
CA SER A 29 -11.20 2.97 8.14
C SER A 29 -10.25 3.91 8.90
N GLY A 30 -8.95 3.78 8.68
CA GLY A 30 -7.94 4.58 9.35
C GLY A 30 -6.56 4.22 8.84
N ALA A 31 -5.56 4.90 9.38
CA ALA A 31 -4.18 4.64 9.05
C ALA A 31 -3.31 4.41 10.28
N ARG A 32 -2.19 3.73 10.08
CA ARG A 32 -1.23 3.35 11.12
C ARG A 32 0.17 3.73 10.67
N TYR A 33 1.09 3.88 11.61
CA TYR A 33 2.51 3.93 11.31
C TYR A 33 3.31 3.01 12.21
N ALA A 34 4.45 2.53 11.70
CA ALA A 34 5.49 1.88 12.48
C ALA A 34 6.85 2.47 12.08
N LEU A 35 7.64 2.82 13.08
CA LEU A 35 9.00 3.32 12.93
C LEU A 35 9.96 2.24 13.41
N ILE A 36 10.82 1.74 12.51
CA ILE A 36 11.68 0.59 12.79
C ILE A 36 13.16 0.90 12.53
N ASP A 37 14.05 0.15 13.18
CA ASP A 37 15.47 0.11 12.81
C ASP A 37 15.76 -0.92 11.70
N LYS A 38 17.04 -1.13 11.37
CA LYS A 38 17.48 -2.10 10.35
C LYS A 38 17.23 -3.56 10.75
N GLN A 39 17.21 -3.85 12.05
CA GLN A 39 16.89 -5.17 12.60
C GLN A 39 15.36 -5.38 12.62
N GLY A 40 14.61 -4.30 12.40
CA GLY A 40 13.17 -4.24 12.40
C GLY A 40 12.59 -4.27 13.81
N THR A 41 13.33 -3.77 14.80
CA THR A 41 12.80 -3.42 16.13
C THR A 41 11.90 -2.20 15.97
N ILE A 42 10.73 -2.20 16.62
CA ILE A 42 9.81 -1.06 16.62
C ILE A 42 10.28 -0.05 17.68
N HIS A 43 10.53 1.18 17.25
CA HIS A 43 10.89 2.32 18.11
C HIS A 43 9.70 3.21 18.43
N ALA A 44 8.73 3.30 17.51
CA ALA A 44 7.46 3.98 17.72
C ALA A 44 6.38 3.39 16.80
N GLU A 45 5.13 3.44 17.25
CA GLU A 45 3.96 3.08 16.45
C GLU A 45 2.78 3.97 16.84
N GLY A 46 1.84 4.13 15.91
CA GLY A 46 0.65 4.93 16.15
C GLY A 46 -0.46 4.59 15.17
N LYS A 47 -1.68 5.05 15.49
CA LYS A 47 -2.85 4.88 14.64
C LYS A 47 -3.78 6.08 14.75
N ARG A 48 -4.45 6.40 13.65
CA ARG A 48 -5.47 7.44 13.54
C ARG A 48 -6.65 6.90 12.75
N GLU A 49 -7.86 7.15 13.24
CA GLU A 49 -9.06 6.94 12.44
C GLU A 49 -9.21 8.08 11.44
N TYR A 50 -9.86 7.82 10.30
CA TYR A 50 -10.10 8.86 9.33
C TYR A 50 -11.12 9.88 9.87
N PRO A 51 -10.81 11.19 9.84
CA PRO A 51 -11.77 12.22 10.23
C PRO A 51 -12.93 12.25 9.23
N ASN A 52 -14.14 12.52 9.73
CA ASN A 52 -15.34 12.63 8.89
C ASN A 52 -15.47 14.03 8.30
N TYR A 53 -14.73 14.31 7.22
CA TYR A 53 -14.96 15.50 6.41
C TYR A 53 -16.07 15.23 5.40
N MET A 54 -17.09 16.07 5.39
CA MET A 54 -18.17 15.99 4.41
C MET A 54 -17.95 17.02 3.31
N LYS A 55 -18.10 16.60 2.06
CA LYS A 55 -18.18 17.46 0.89
C LYS A 55 -19.47 17.12 0.15
N GLU A 56 -20.37 18.09 0.10
CA GLU A 56 -21.77 17.88 -0.30
C GLU A 56 -22.40 16.76 0.55
N ASP A 57 -22.89 15.69 -0.08
CA ASP A 57 -23.60 14.59 0.58
C ASP A 57 -22.72 13.35 0.81
N SER A 58 -21.39 13.46 0.65
CA SER A 58 -20.47 12.33 0.79
C SER A 58 -19.20 12.66 1.57
N LEU A 59 -18.52 11.62 2.07
CA LEU A 59 -17.23 11.76 2.73
C LEU A 59 -16.16 12.21 1.73
N ASP A 60 -15.43 13.26 2.08
CA ASP A 60 -14.23 13.69 1.37
C ASP A 60 -13.04 12.83 1.77
N TRP A 61 -12.99 11.63 1.18
CA TRP A 61 -11.94 10.65 1.45
C TRP A 61 -10.54 11.20 1.21
N ALA A 62 -10.33 11.98 0.16
CA ALA A 62 -9.02 12.53 -0.16
C ALA A 62 -8.56 13.50 0.94
N LEU A 63 -9.43 14.41 1.38
CA LEU A 63 -9.11 15.30 2.50
C LEU A 63 -8.89 14.52 3.80
N SER A 64 -9.73 13.52 4.09
CA SER A 64 -9.57 12.67 5.27
C SER A 64 -8.23 11.92 5.29
N TRP A 65 -7.80 11.35 4.17
CA TRP A 65 -6.51 10.68 4.06
C TRP A 65 -5.34 11.65 4.19
N LYS A 66 -5.41 12.82 3.52
CA LYS A 66 -4.37 13.87 3.61
C LYS A 66 -4.20 14.38 5.04
N THR A 67 -5.30 14.68 5.72
CA THR A 67 -5.25 15.10 7.14
C THR A 67 -4.65 13.99 8.00
N THR A 68 -5.04 12.74 7.78
CA THR A 68 -4.53 11.60 8.55
C THR A 68 -3.03 11.37 8.34
N LEU A 69 -2.54 11.50 7.10
CA LEU A 69 -1.11 11.45 6.79
C LEU A 69 -0.32 12.46 7.61
N PHE A 70 -0.78 13.70 7.64
CA PHE A 70 -0.15 14.76 8.40
C PHE A 70 -0.24 14.57 9.91
N SER A 71 -1.37 14.08 10.43
CA SER A 71 -1.48 13.72 11.84
C SER A 71 -0.53 12.57 12.23
N LEU A 72 -0.35 11.56 11.37
CA LEU A 72 0.60 10.47 11.66
C LEU A 72 2.06 10.95 11.63
N LEU A 73 2.42 11.88 10.74
CA LEU A 73 3.75 12.50 10.75
C LEU A 73 3.97 13.33 12.02
N GLU A 74 2.95 14.04 12.49
CA GLU A 74 2.98 14.77 13.75
C GLU A 74 3.10 13.82 14.96
N ASP A 75 2.51 12.63 14.90
CA ASP A 75 2.60 11.63 15.97
C ASP A 75 3.98 10.95 16.08
N VAL A 76 4.84 11.06 15.07
CA VAL A 76 6.22 10.55 15.16
C VAL A 76 6.97 11.35 16.22
N PRO A 77 7.59 10.72 17.24
CA PRO A 77 8.26 11.45 18.31
C PRO A 77 9.35 12.38 17.77
N VAL A 78 9.31 13.65 18.19
CA VAL A 78 10.19 14.72 17.67
C VAL A 78 11.66 14.35 17.74
N HIS A 79 12.10 13.69 18.82
CA HIS A 79 13.50 13.27 19.00
C HIS A 79 13.95 12.14 18.07
N LEU A 80 13.02 11.39 17.45
CA LEU A 80 13.31 10.32 16.50
C LEU A 80 13.23 10.76 15.04
N ARG A 81 12.50 11.85 14.73
CA ARG A 81 12.39 12.39 13.36
C ARG A 81 13.75 12.62 12.66
N PRO A 82 14.81 13.11 13.35
CA PRO A 82 16.12 13.31 12.71
C PRO A 82 16.79 12.01 12.26
N LEU A 83 16.39 10.88 12.84
CA LEU A 83 16.93 9.55 12.53
C LEU A 83 16.15 8.87 11.39
N VAL A 84 15.00 9.41 10.99
CA VAL A 84 14.19 8.84 9.90
C VAL A 84 14.92 9.04 8.58
N ALA A 85 15.42 7.94 8.02
CA ALA A 85 16.17 7.91 6.77
C ALA A 85 15.27 7.68 5.55
N SER A 86 14.14 7.00 5.72
CA SER A 86 13.23 6.68 4.62
C SER A 86 11.79 6.58 5.09
N ILE A 87 10.87 6.98 4.21
CA ILE A 87 9.42 6.84 4.38
C ILE A 87 8.86 6.01 3.22
N SER A 88 7.98 5.06 3.53
CA SER A 88 7.17 4.33 2.56
C SER A 88 5.78 4.14 3.14
N LEU A 89 4.77 3.94 2.30
CA LEU A 89 3.43 3.63 2.76
C LEU A 89 2.70 2.68 1.83
N ASP A 90 1.74 1.96 2.35
CA ASP A 90 0.81 1.14 1.58
C ASP A 90 -0.61 1.71 1.63
N GLY A 91 -1.45 1.24 0.72
CA GLY A 91 -2.86 1.64 0.63
C GLY A 91 -3.75 0.53 0.12
N THR A 92 -5.06 0.77 0.15
CA THR A 92 -6.06 -0.18 -0.32
C THR A 92 -5.99 -0.41 -1.83
N SER A 93 -6.03 -1.70 -2.22
CA SER A 93 -5.88 -2.12 -3.61
C SER A 93 -6.95 -1.53 -4.55
N ALA A 94 -6.53 -0.98 -5.70
CA ALA A 94 -7.41 -0.36 -6.71
C ALA A 94 -8.25 0.83 -6.22
N THR A 95 -7.96 1.41 -5.05
CA THR A 95 -8.47 2.75 -4.74
C THR A 95 -7.79 3.75 -5.67
N THR A 96 -8.60 4.42 -6.49
CA THR A 96 -8.14 5.17 -7.67
C THR A 96 -8.52 6.63 -7.54
N LEU A 97 -7.55 7.52 -7.76
CA LEU A 97 -7.75 8.95 -7.88
C LEU A 97 -7.40 9.39 -9.30
N ILE A 98 -8.26 10.24 -9.86
CA ILE A 98 -7.93 11.01 -11.06
C ILE A 98 -7.74 12.46 -10.63
N ILE A 99 -6.55 12.99 -10.88
CA ILE A 99 -6.15 14.32 -10.40
C ILE A 99 -5.80 15.25 -11.55
N ASP A 100 -5.89 16.54 -11.30
CA ASP A 100 -5.29 17.55 -12.16
C ASP A 100 -3.77 17.55 -11.94
N SER A 101 -3.01 17.34 -13.00
CA SER A 101 -1.54 17.25 -12.94
C SER A 101 -0.83 18.56 -12.61
N LYS A 102 -1.49 19.71 -12.71
CA LYS A 102 -0.94 21.04 -12.41
C LYS A 102 -1.19 21.43 -10.97
N THR A 103 -2.39 21.17 -10.44
CA THR A 103 -2.76 21.52 -9.06
C THR A 103 -2.57 20.36 -8.10
N GLY A 104 -2.67 19.13 -8.61
CA GLY A 104 -2.65 17.89 -7.85
C GLY A 104 -3.95 17.61 -7.07
N GLU A 105 -4.99 18.40 -7.32
CA GLU A 105 -6.30 18.24 -6.71
C GLU A 105 -7.09 17.11 -7.40
N PRO A 106 -7.82 16.28 -6.65
CA PRO A 106 -8.74 15.29 -7.24
C PRO A 106 -9.82 15.96 -8.09
N LEU A 107 -9.98 15.48 -9.33
CA LEU A 107 -11.00 15.94 -10.28
C LEU A 107 -12.37 15.31 -10.01
N ALA A 108 -12.39 14.19 -9.30
CA ALA A 108 -13.58 13.50 -8.86
C ALA A 108 -13.35 12.90 -7.47
N ARG A 109 -14.43 12.45 -6.81
CA ARG A 109 -14.28 11.63 -5.61
C ARG A 109 -13.42 10.39 -5.94
N PRO A 110 -12.56 9.93 -5.01
CA PRO A 110 -11.85 8.66 -5.21
C PRO A 110 -12.81 7.51 -5.47
N TYR A 111 -12.44 6.61 -6.39
CA TYR A 111 -13.12 5.33 -6.57
C TYR A 111 -12.52 4.33 -5.58
N LEU A 112 -13.26 3.94 -4.54
CA LEU A 112 -12.74 3.08 -3.48
C LEU A 112 -12.51 1.63 -3.94
N TYR A 113 -11.66 0.89 -3.21
CA TYR A 113 -11.26 -0.50 -3.50
C TYR A 113 -12.45 -1.46 -3.76
N ASN A 114 -13.56 -1.29 -3.04
CA ASN A 114 -14.76 -2.12 -3.11
C ASN A 114 -15.82 -1.61 -4.11
N GLU A 115 -15.62 -0.43 -4.70
CA GLU A 115 -16.52 0.10 -5.71
C GLU A 115 -16.29 -0.55 -7.07
N SER A 116 -17.38 -0.76 -7.80
CA SER A 116 -17.38 -1.38 -9.12
C SER A 116 -17.95 -0.42 -10.17
N CYS A 117 -17.30 -0.39 -11.34
CA CYS A 117 -17.73 0.33 -12.54
C CYS A 117 -18.17 -0.68 -13.62
N PRO A 118 -19.39 -1.25 -13.52
CA PRO A 118 -19.87 -2.27 -14.44
C PRO A 118 -20.10 -1.77 -15.86
N ASP A 119 -20.32 -0.46 -16.03
CA ASP A 119 -20.46 0.24 -17.32
C ASP A 119 -19.21 0.09 -18.21
N ALA A 120 -18.02 0.13 -17.60
CA ALA A 120 -16.74 0.01 -18.30
C ALA A 120 -16.33 -1.45 -18.60
N LEU A 121 -16.89 -2.42 -17.86
CA LEU A 121 -16.44 -3.81 -17.91
C LEU A 121 -16.53 -4.46 -19.31
N PRO A 122 -17.58 -4.25 -20.12
CA PRO A 122 -17.63 -4.79 -21.47
C PRO A 122 -16.49 -4.29 -22.37
N LEU A 123 -16.13 -3.01 -22.27
CA LEU A 123 -15.03 -2.42 -23.04
C LEU A 123 -13.68 -2.94 -22.54
N VAL A 124 -13.49 -3.07 -21.22
CA VAL A 124 -12.27 -3.66 -20.67
C VAL A 124 -12.08 -5.11 -21.12
N LYS A 125 -13.16 -5.90 -21.19
CA LYS A 125 -13.13 -7.28 -21.68
C LYS A 125 -12.86 -7.39 -23.19
N SER A 126 -13.18 -6.36 -23.98
CA SER A 126 -12.94 -6.40 -25.42
C SER A 126 -11.49 -6.11 -25.81
N ILE A 127 -10.72 -5.46 -24.93
CA ILE A 127 -9.31 -5.10 -25.17
C ILE A 127 -8.31 -5.98 -24.40
N ALA A 128 -8.67 -6.42 -23.19
CA ALA A 128 -7.76 -7.17 -22.34
C ALA A 128 -7.76 -8.67 -22.70
N PRO A 129 -6.65 -9.39 -22.46
CA PRO A 129 -6.62 -10.84 -22.61
C PRO A 129 -7.73 -11.54 -21.82
N ILE A 130 -8.17 -12.69 -22.33
CA ILE A 130 -9.23 -13.49 -21.69
C ILE A 130 -8.79 -13.84 -20.25
N ASN A 131 -9.68 -13.61 -19.28
CA ASN A 131 -9.47 -13.84 -17.84
C ASN A 131 -8.34 -13.00 -17.22
N HIS A 132 -7.92 -11.90 -17.84
CA HIS A 132 -6.96 -10.99 -17.25
C HIS A 132 -7.49 -10.41 -15.92
N THR A 133 -6.60 -10.09 -14.97
CA THR A 133 -6.99 -9.56 -13.64
C THR A 133 -7.75 -8.23 -13.69
N VAL A 134 -7.71 -7.52 -14.82
CA VAL A 134 -8.43 -6.26 -15.05
C VAL A 134 -9.88 -6.49 -15.46
N CYS A 135 -10.27 -7.70 -15.84
CA CYS A 135 -11.64 -8.05 -16.25
C CYS A 135 -12.59 -8.22 -15.04
N SER A 136 -12.49 -7.31 -14.08
CA SER A 136 -13.36 -7.16 -12.91
C SER A 136 -13.83 -5.71 -12.82
N GLY A 137 -15.11 -5.49 -12.51
CA GLY A 137 -15.67 -4.14 -12.40
C GLY A 137 -15.01 -3.27 -11.32
N SER A 138 -14.40 -3.88 -10.30
CA SER A 138 -13.65 -3.17 -9.25
C SER A 138 -12.18 -2.89 -9.58
N SER A 139 -11.70 -3.32 -10.75
CA SER A 139 -10.33 -3.05 -11.21
C SER A 139 -10.08 -1.55 -11.41
N THR A 140 -8.83 -1.13 -11.22
CA THR A 140 -8.40 0.24 -11.53
C THR A 140 -8.69 0.57 -13.00
N LEU A 141 -8.51 -0.39 -13.92
CA LEU A 141 -8.79 -0.16 -15.33
C LEU A 141 -10.27 0.13 -15.60
N CYS A 142 -11.21 -0.60 -14.99
CA CYS A 142 -12.63 -0.28 -15.12
C CYS A 142 -12.97 1.11 -14.56
N LYS A 143 -12.35 1.51 -13.44
CA LYS A 143 -12.52 2.85 -12.86
C LYS A 143 -11.97 3.95 -13.76
N LEU A 144 -10.77 3.75 -14.34
CA LEU A 144 -10.17 4.66 -15.31
C LEU A 144 -11.04 4.82 -16.57
N VAL A 145 -11.50 3.70 -17.15
CA VAL A 145 -12.32 3.71 -18.36
C VAL A 145 -13.69 4.34 -18.10
N SER A 146 -14.31 4.06 -16.95
CA SER A 146 -15.58 4.66 -16.55
C SER A 146 -15.44 6.18 -16.39
N TRP A 147 -14.40 6.65 -15.70
CA TRP A 147 -14.10 8.07 -15.58
C TRP A 147 -13.86 8.70 -16.96
N TRP A 148 -13.03 8.07 -17.78
CA TRP A 148 -12.67 8.57 -19.12
C TRP A 148 -13.90 8.76 -20.03
N ASN A 149 -14.88 7.86 -19.95
CA ASN A 149 -16.07 7.91 -20.80
C ASN A 149 -17.16 8.85 -20.29
N ASN A 150 -17.20 9.14 -18.99
CA ASN A 150 -18.25 9.98 -18.39
C ASN A 150 -17.80 11.43 -18.16
N ASP A 151 -16.50 11.71 -18.18
CA ASP A 151 -15.97 13.05 -18.01
C ASP A 151 -15.73 13.73 -19.37
N ASP A 152 -16.43 14.84 -19.64
CA ASP A 152 -16.29 15.61 -20.89
C ASP A 152 -15.17 16.67 -20.85
N SER A 153 -14.42 16.76 -19.74
CA SER A 153 -13.40 17.79 -19.56
C SER A 153 -12.14 17.56 -20.41
N ASP A 154 -11.27 18.57 -20.49
CA ASP A 154 -9.98 18.44 -21.17
C ASP A 154 -9.05 17.51 -20.38
N LYS A 155 -8.83 16.32 -20.93
CA LYS A 155 -8.05 15.24 -20.31
C LYS A 155 -6.54 15.41 -20.45
N LYS A 156 -6.05 16.51 -21.07
CA LYS A 156 -4.61 16.74 -21.29
C LYS A 156 -3.80 16.96 -20.02
N SER A 157 -4.42 17.47 -18.97
CA SER A 157 -3.75 17.78 -17.70
C SER A 157 -4.19 16.84 -16.59
N THR A 158 -4.52 15.58 -16.90
CA THR A 158 -5.02 14.63 -15.90
C THR A 158 -4.07 13.46 -15.71
N MET A 159 -4.07 12.89 -14.51
CA MET A 159 -3.23 11.75 -14.18
C MET A 159 -3.96 10.80 -13.24
N LEU A 160 -3.74 9.51 -13.44
CA LEU A 160 -4.18 8.46 -12.52
C LEU A 160 -3.12 8.23 -11.46
N LEU A 161 -3.53 8.23 -10.20
CA LEU A 161 -2.74 7.78 -9.06
C LEU A 161 -3.55 6.80 -8.22
N HIS A 162 -2.92 5.76 -7.71
CA HIS A 162 -3.52 4.95 -6.65
C HIS A 162 -3.44 5.70 -5.32
N GLN A 163 -4.20 5.24 -4.31
CA GLN A 163 -4.19 5.84 -2.97
C GLN A 163 -2.77 6.03 -2.42
N ALA A 164 -1.95 4.97 -2.48
CA ALA A 164 -0.58 5.01 -1.99
C ALA A 164 0.27 6.03 -2.76
N ASP A 165 0.16 6.02 -4.09
CA ASP A 165 0.91 6.92 -4.97
C ASP A 165 0.58 8.40 -4.68
N TRP A 166 -0.70 8.72 -4.50
CA TRP A 166 -1.13 10.09 -4.22
C TRP A 166 -0.64 10.58 -2.86
N LEU A 167 -0.71 9.75 -1.82
CA LEU A 167 -0.21 10.09 -0.49
C LEU A 167 1.32 10.26 -0.49
N LEU A 168 2.05 9.39 -1.18
CA LEU A 168 3.49 9.54 -1.35
C LEU A 168 3.83 10.81 -2.13
N TRP A 169 3.10 11.10 -3.19
CA TRP A 169 3.29 12.31 -3.99
C TRP A 169 3.15 13.59 -3.15
N LEU A 170 2.24 13.64 -2.17
CA LEU A 170 2.16 14.77 -1.23
C LEU A 170 3.47 14.99 -0.44
N LEU A 171 4.24 13.91 -0.20
CA LEU A 171 5.50 13.94 0.54
C LEU A 171 6.73 14.28 -0.33
N HIS A 172 6.79 13.80 -1.58
CA HIS A 172 7.97 13.97 -2.46
C HIS A 172 7.77 14.93 -3.63
N GLY A 173 6.53 15.23 -4.01
CA GLY A 173 6.18 16.23 -5.04
C GLY A 173 6.44 15.82 -6.50
N GLN A 174 7.01 14.64 -6.75
CA GLN A 174 7.24 14.12 -8.10
C GLN A 174 6.00 13.37 -8.58
N LEU A 175 5.24 13.95 -9.50
CA LEU A 175 3.97 13.38 -9.94
C LEU A 175 4.16 12.12 -10.82
N GLY A 176 3.23 11.17 -10.73
CA GLY A 176 3.11 10.06 -11.70
C GLY A 176 4.05 8.90 -11.46
N VAL A 177 4.29 8.53 -10.20
CA VAL A 177 5.11 7.36 -9.84
C VAL A 177 4.28 6.40 -8.99
N SER A 178 4.19 5.15 -9.43
CA SER A 178 3.51 4.03 -8.76
C SER A 178 4.44 2.84 -8.59
N ASP A 179 3.94 1.76 -8.03
CA ASP A 179 4.63 0.49 -7.87
C ASP A 179 3.93 -0.68 -8.59
N TYR A 180 4.65 -1.79 -8.72
CA TYR A 180 4.20 -2.93 -9.52
C TYR A 180 2.93 -3.57 -8.92
N ASN A 181 2.77 -3.49 -7.59
CA ASN A 181 1.64 -4.09 -6.90
C ASN A 181 0.37 -3.25 -7.05
N ASN A 182 0.44 -1.92 -6.88
CA ASN A 182 -0.72 -1.05 -7.11
C ASN A 182 -1.12 -1.05 -8.59
N ALA A 183 -0.15 -0.98 -9.51
CA ALA A 183 -0.39 -0.91 -10.95
C ALA A 183 -0.92 -2.22 -11.58
N LEU A 184 -0.86 -3.36 -10.86
CA LEU A 184 -1.33 -4.65 -11.39
C LEU A 184 -2.80 -4.61 -11.83
N LYS A 185 -3.67 -3.96 -11.05
CA LYS A 185 -5.12 -3.88 -11.34
C LYS A 185 -5.48 -2.81 -12.38
N VAL A 186 -4.54 -2.00 -12.86
CA VAL A 186 -4.73 -1.17 -14.07
C VAL A 186 -4.26 -1.89 -15.34
N GLY A 187 -3.48 -2.96 -15.19
CA GLY A 187 -3.02 -3.80 -16.30
C GLY A 187 -1.52 -3.79 -16.53
N TYR A 188 -0.73 -3.20 -15.62
CA TYR A 188 0.73 -3.33 -15.64
C TYR A 188 1.15 -4.80 -15.53
N ASP A 189 2.18 -5.20 -16.27
CA ASP A 189 2.78 -6.52 -16.22
C ASP A 189 4.14 -6.46 -15.49
N PRO A 190 4.22 -6.91 -14.22
CA PRO A 190 5.48 -6.92 -13.48
C PRO A 190 6.52 -7.91 -14.00
N GLU A 191 6.13 -8.89 -14.83
CA GLU A 191 7.07 -9.84 -15.45
C GLU A 191 7.79 -9.17 -16.63
N ALA A 192 7.05 -8.39 -17.43
CA ALA A 192 7.58 -7.63 -18.55
C ALA A 192 8.16 -6.26 -18.15
N ASP A 193 7.95 -5.82 -16.90
CA ASP A 193 8.31 -4.49 -16.38
C ASP A 193 7.70 -3.35 -17.23
N SER A 194 6.51 -3.58 -17.81
CA SER A 194 5.87 -2.63 -18.73
C SER A 194 4.35 -2.71 -18.70
N TYR A 195 3.70 -1.66 -19.20
CA TYR A 195 2.32 -1.77 -19.64
C TYR A 195 2.25 -2.53 -20.97
N PRO A 196 1.27 -3.42 -21.16
CA PRO A 196 1.14 -4.20 -22.38
C PRO A 196 0.54 -3.37 -23.52
N ASP A 197 0.83 -3.76 -24.77
CA ASP A 197 0.43 -3.02 -25.98
C ASP A 197 -1.08 -2.78 -26.10
N TRP A 198 -1.90 -3.75 -25.68
CA TRP A 198 -3.37 -3.64 -25.73
C TRP A 198 -3.90 -2.51 -24.84
N LEU A 199 -3.16 -2.15 -23.79
CA LEU A 199 -3.46 -1.04 -22.91
C LEU A 199 -2.86 0.26 -23.46
N LEU A 200 -1.60 0.23 -23.90
CA LEU A 200 -0.90 1.39 -24.45
C LEU A 200 -1.53 1.93 -25.74
N SER A 201 -2.25 1.10 -26.50
CA SER A 201 -2.98 1.52 -27.70
C SER A 201 -4.24 2.34 -27.40
N GLN A 202 -4.63 2.48 -26.14
CA GLN A 202 -5.86 3.16 -25.72
C GLN A 202 -5.60 4.63 -25.40
N PRO A 203 -6.57 5.54 -25.63
CA PRO A 203 -6.36 6.97 -25.42
C PRO A 203 -6.14 7.34 -23.95
N TYR A 204 -6.71 6.58 -23.01
CA TYR A 204 -6.51 6.77 -21.56
C TYR A 204 -5.16 6.26 -21.04
N ALA A 205 -4.35 5.58 -21.87
CA ALA A 205 -3.00 5.16 -21.48
C ALA A 205 -2.11 6.34 -21.09
N GLN A 206 -2.39 7.54 -21.60
CA GLN A 206 -1.65 8.76 -21.27
C GLN A 206 -1.78 9.19 -19.78
N LEU A 207 -2.79 8.68 -19.06
CA LEU A 207 -2.99 8.96 -17.63
C LEU A 207 -2.18 8.02 -16.73
N LEU A 208 -1.60 6.95 -17.28
CA LEU A 208 -0.95 5.91 -16.49
C LEU A 208 0.34 6.43 -15.84
N PRO A 209 0.57 6.15 -14.55
CA PRO A 209 1.80 6.54 -13.88
C PRO A 209 2.99 5.73 -14.40
N MET A 210 4.20 6.27 -14.28
CA MET A 210 5.42 5.48 -14.34
C MET A 210 5.46 4.51 -13.16
N VAL A 211 6.08 3.35 -13.37
CA VAL A 211 5.99 2.25 -12.43
C VAL A 211 7.40 1.82 -12.02
N LYS A 212 7.66 1.67 -10.70
CA LYS A 212 8.95 1.22 -10.13
C LYS A 212 8.74 0.06 -9.17
N ALA A 213 9.78 -0.70 -8.87
CA ALA A 213 9.67 -1.77 -7.87
C ALA A 213 9.24 -1.19 -6.49
N PRO A 214 8.43 -1.91 -5.70
CA PRO A 214 8.07 -1.51 -4.33
C PRO A 214 9.31 -1.23 -3.46
N GLY A 215 9.24 -0.21 -2.60
CA GLY A 215 10.36 0.16 -1.71
C GLY A 215 11.54 0.84 -2.40
N THR A 216 11.38 1.31 -3.64
CA THR A 216 12.43 2.00 -4.40
C THR A 216 12.35 3.51 -4.17
N SER A 217 13.50 4.17 -4.01
CA SER A 217 13.56 5.61 -3.84
C SER A 217 12.93 6.38 -5.01
N ILE A 218 12.10 7.37 -4.68
CA ILE A 218 11.52 8.33 -5.63
C ILE A 218 12.30 9.65 -5.56
N GLY A 219 12.40 10.22 -4.38
CA GLY A 219 13.08 11.48 -4.13
C GLY A 219 13.16 11.81 -2.64
N HIS A 220 13.68 12.98 -2.31
CA HIS A 220 13.73 13.46 -0.94
C HIS A 220 12.35 13.93 -0.45
N LEU A 221 12.14 13.85 0.86
CA LEU A 221 11.01 14.48 1.53
C LEU A 221 11.03 15.99 1.25
N LYS A 222 9.91 16.54 0.80
CA LYS A 222 9.81 17.95 0.43
C LYS A 222 10.16 18.88 1.60
N GLY A 223 10.79 20.00 1.25
CA GLY A 223 11.22 21.02 2.22
C GLY A 223 10.08 21.57 3.08
N ASP A 224 8.92 21.85 2.50
CA ASP A 224 7.73 22.35 3.19
C ASP A 224 7.23 21.37 4.26
N ILE A 225 7.18 20.07 3.95
CA ILE A 225 6.83 19.01 4.91
C ILE A 225 7.86 18.94 6.04
N ARG A 226 9.17 19.00 5.72
CA ARG A 226 10.23 19.02 6.75
C ARG A 226 10.11 20.23 7.68
N THR A 227 9.78 21.40 7.14
CA THR A 227 9.56 22.63 7.93
C THR A 227 8.31 22.53 8.79
N GLN A 228 7.19 22.05 8.23
CA GLN A 228 5.92 21.93 8.94
C GLN A 228 6.01 20.96 10.14
N PHE A 229 6.64 19.80 9.95
CA PHE A 229 6.75 18.76 10.98
C PHE A 229 8.12 18.70 11.65
N ALA A 230 8.88 19.81 11.62
CA ALA A 230 10.21 20.05 12.21
C ALA A 230 10.95 18.81 12.74
N GLY A 231 12.13 18.54 12.18
CA GLY A 231 13.06 17.54 12.72
C GLY A 231 13.28 16.34 11.80
N PHE A 232 12.58 16.21 10.68
CA PHE A 232 12.98 15.20 9.67
C PHE A 232 14.30 15.58 9.02
N SER A 233 15.16 14.57 8.81
CA SER A 233 16.47 14.77 8.16
C SER A 233 16.32 15.33 6.74
N GLU A 234 17.29 16.15 6.32
CA GLU A 234 17.34 16.62 4.93
C GLU A 234 17.56 15.48 3.93
N ASP A 235 18.24 14.42 4.38
CA ASP A 235 18.54 13.22 3.61
C ASP A 235 17.39 12.19 3.63
N CYS A 236 16.28 12.49 4.31
CA CYS A 236 15.13 11.58 4.35
C CYS A 236 14.56 11.40 2.94
N ILE A 237 14.55 10.15 2.46
CA ILE A 237 13.98 9.79 1.17
C ILE A 237 12.55 9.27 1.31
N VAL A 238 11.78 9.39 0.25
CA VAL A 238 10.46 8.79 0.09
C VAL A 238 10.56 7.71 -0.98
N CYS A 239 10.04 6.53 -0.67
CA CYS A 239 10.08 5.34 -1.51
C CYS A 239 8.69 4.98 -2.03
N THR A 240 8.64 4.25 -3.13
CA THR A 240 7.40 3.63 -3.61
C THR A 240 6.82 2.67 -2.59
N GLY A 241 5.49 2.64 -2.55
CA GLY A 241 4.70 1.87 -1.62
C GLY A 241 4.43 0.44 -2.06
N THR A 242 3.27 -0.06 -1.61
CA THR A 242 2.63 -1.29 -2.07
C THR A 242 1.14 -1.26 -1.70
N THR A 243 0.41 -2.36 -1.89
CA THR A 243 -0.94 -2.54 -1.34
C THR A 243 -0.92 -3.11 0.07
N ASP A 244 -1.88 -2.75 0.90
CA ASP A 244 -2.11 -3.23 2.28
C ASP A 244 -1.97 -4.76 2.46
N SER A 245 -2.57 -5.54 1.56
CA SER A 245 -2.54 -7.01 1.58
C SER A 245 -1.13 -7.58 1.38
N ILE A 246 -0.31 -6.89 0.58
CA ILE A 246 1.09 -7.26 0.34
C ILE A 246 1.98 -6.73 1.46
N ALA A 247 1.74 -5.54 2.00
CA ALA A 247 2.45 -5.02 3.16
C ALA A 247 2.28 -5.94 4.39
N ALA A 248 1.05 -6.40 4.64
CA ALA A 248 0.77 -7.37 5.70
C ALA A 248 1.50 -8.71 5.47
N PHE A 249 1.64 -9.15 4.21
CA PHE A 249 2.47 -10.31 3.88
C PHE A 249 3.97 -10.05 4.16
N LEU A 250 4.49 -8.89 3.77
CA LEU A 250 5.88 -8.50 3.99
C LEU A 250 6.23 -8.40 5.48
N ALA A 251 5.28 -7.96 6.31
CA ALA A 251 5.44 -7.88 7.77
C ALA A 251 5.77 -9.25 8.41
N ALA A 252 5.34 -10.36 7.80
CA ALA A 252 5.68 -11.71 8.26
C ALA A 252 7.15 -12.11 7.99
N ARG A 253 7.92 -11.29 7.26
CA ARG A 253 9.33 -11.51 6.89
C ARG A 253 9.59 -12.86 6.21
N ALA A 254 8.58 -13.35 5.50
CA ALA A 254 8.60 -14.62 4.78
C ALA A 254 9.20 -14.46 3.37
N THR A 255 10.52 -14.35 3.26
CA THR A 255 11.21 -14.02 2.00
C THR A 255 11.75 -15.22 1.20
N LYS A 256 11.59 -16.45 1.70
CA LYS A 256 12.07 -17.68 1.04
C LYS A 256 10.93 -18.41 0.32
N PRO A 257 11.19 -19.04 -0.84
CA PRO A 257 10.17 -19.81 -1.56
C PRO A 257 9.55 -20.91 -0.66
N GLY A 258 8.25 -21.16 -0.80
CA GLY A 258 7.52 -22.19 -0.04
C GLY A 258 7.05 -21.74 1.34
N LYS A 259 7.09 -20.43 1.64
CA LYS A 259 6.48 -19.85 2.84
C LYS A 259 5.08 -19.31 2.53
N ALA A 260 4.13 -19.72 3.36
CA ALA A 260 2.74 -19.28 3.32
C ALA A 260 2.44 -18.38 4.52
N VAL A 261 1.60 -17.36 4.34
CA VAL A 261 1.13 -16.50 5.43
C VAL A 261 -0.38 -16.32 5.26
N CYS A 262 -1.17 -16.85 6.20
CA CYS A 262 -2.61 -16.61 6.20
C CYS A 262 -2.87 -15.26 6.88
N ILE A 263 -3.55 -14.35 6.18
CA ILE A 263 -3.92 -13.03 6.70
C ILE A 263 -5.45 -13.00 6.77
N PHE A 264 -6.02 -12.41 7.81
CA PHE A 264 -7.47 -12.31 7.96
C PHE A 264 -7.86 -10.84 7.93
N PHE A 265 -8.53 -10.43 6.85
CA PHE A 265 -9.21 -9.13 6.76
C PHE A 265 -10.71 -9.30 7.09
N SER A 266 -11.47 -8.20 7.14
CA SER A 266 -12.93 -8.24 7.36
C SER A 266 -13.67 -9.09 6.33
N ASP A 267 -13.15 -9.14 5.10
CA ASP A 267 -13.44 -10.16 4.09
C ASP A 267 -12.29 -11.18 4.08
N LEU A 268 -12.60 -12.48 4.05
CA LEU A 268 -11.58 -13.53 4.13
C LEU A 268 -10.69 -13.53 2.87
N HIS A 269 -9.51 -12.91 2.97
CA HIS A 269 -8.51 -12.85 1.90
C HIS A 269 -7.30 -13.73 2.23
N PHE A 270 -7.01 -14.73 1.39
CA PHE A 270 -5.87 -15.61 1.57
C PHE A 270 -4.72 -15.21 0.63
N SER A 271 -3.56 -14.84 1.19
CA SER A 271 -2.37 -14.48 0.41
C SER A 271 -1.31 -15.57 0.52
N LEU A 272 -0.73 -16.00 -0.60
CA LEU A 272 0.24 -17.09 -0.63
C LEU A 272 1.41 -16.70 -1.54
N CYS A 273 2.65 -16.69 -1.04
CA CYS A 273 3.81 -16.33 -1.84
C CYS A 273 4.51 -17.57 -2.38
N PHE A 274 4.60 -17.63 -3.70
CA PHE A 274 5.48 -18.54 -4.42
C PHE A 274 6.43 -17.73 -5.30
N ILE A 275 7.70 -18.12 -5.34
CA ILE A 275 8.74 -17.48 -6.16
C ILE A 275 8.79 -18.08 -7.59
N ARG A 276 7.87 -18.99 -7.95
CA ARG A 276 7.65 -19.47 -9.33
C ARG A 276 6.18 -19.69 -9.63
N LYS A 277 5.78 -19.40 -10.88
CA LYS A 277 4.45 -19.66 -11.46
C LYS A 277 4.05 -21.12 -11.23
N TRP A 278 2.81 -21.37 -10.79
CA TRP A 278 2.32 -22.70 -10.42
C TRP A 278 0.94 -23.02 -11.00
N GLU A 279 0.72 -24.31 -11.30
CA GLU A 279 -0.49 -24.86 -11.92
C GLU A 279 -1.61 -25.15 -10.89
N ALA A 280 -2.86 -24.96 -11.31
CA ALA A 280 -4.05 -24.82 -10.49
C ALA A 280 -4.55 -26.07 -9.72
N SER A 281 -3.98 -27.26 -9.96
CA SER A 281 -4.54 -28.54 -9.48
C SER A 281 -4.36 -28.81 -7.98
N LEU A 282 -3.38 -28.19 -7.30
CA LEU A 282 -3.18 -28.34 -5.84
C LEU A 282 -4.08 -27.44 -4.97
N PHE A 283 -4.70 -26.41 -5.57
CA PHE A 283 -5.52 -25.40 -4.88
C PHE A 283 -6.76 -26.01 -4.20
N VAL A 284 -7.36 -27.01 -4.84
CA VAL A 284 -8.61 -27.63 -4.38
C VAL A 284 -8.40 -28.46 -3.10
N VAL A 285 -7.26 -29.15 -2.97
CA VAL A 285 -7.00 -30.04 -1.83
C VAL A 285 -6.68 -29.24 -0.55
N VAL A 286 -5.88 -28.17 -0.67
CA VAL A 286 -5.53 -27.32 0.48
C VAL A 286 -6.74 -26.52 0.98
N ILE A 287 -7.59 -26.02 0.08
CA ILE A 287 -8.81 -25.29 0.43
C ILE A 287 -9.88 -26.21 1.04
N LEU A 288 -10.07 -27.43 0.53
CA LEU A 288 -11.04 -28.38 1.08
C LEU A 288 -10.66 -28.85 2.49
N ILE A 289 -9.37 -29.06 2.76
CA ILE A 289 -8.87 -29.37 4.11
C ILE A 289 -9.04 -28.15 5.02
N PHE A 290 -8.83 -26.93 4.51
CA PHE A 290 -8.93 -25.67 5.25
C PHE A 290 -10.38 -25.31 5.65
N ILE A 291 -11.35 -25.39 4.73
CA ILE A 291 -12.78 -25.12 5.01
C ILE A 291 -13.29 -26.05 6.12
N ARG A 292 -12.86 -27.32 6.09
CA ARG A 292 -13.28 -28.33 7.07
C ARG A 292 -12.70 -28.09 8.47
N LEU A 293 -11.52 -27.48 8.57
CA LEU A 293 -10.83 -27.22 9.82
C LEU A 293 -11.19 -25.86 10.45
N CYS A 294 -11.53 -24.85 9.64
CA CYS A 294 -12.12 -23.59 10.14
C CYS A 294 -13.47 -23.83 10.83
N HIS A 295 -14.29 -24.77 10.32
CA HIS A 295 -15.53 -25.20 11.00
C HIS A 295 -15.27 -25.86 12.37
N MET A 296 -14.03 -26.26 12.68
CA MET A 296 -13.64 -26.92 13.92
C MET A 296 -12.88 -26.02 14.91
N GLY A 297 -12.74 -24.72 14.64
CA GLY A 297 -12.16 -23.75 15.58
C GLY A 297 -10.62 -23.76 15.70
N PHE A 298 -9.91 -24.24 14.68
CA PHE A 298 -8.44 -24.24 14.65
C PHE A 298 -7.89 -23.11 13.77
N ILE A 299 -6.78 -22.48 14.19
CA ILE A 299 -6.02 -21.51 13.37
C ILE A 299 -4.69 -22.15 12.94
N ILE A 300 -4.30 -21.94 11.69
CA ILE A 300 -3.02 -22.37 11.14
C ILE A 300 -1.97 -21.30 11.47
N ALA A 301 -0.95 -21.65 12.26
CA ALA A 301 0.14 -20.75 12.60
C ALA A 301 1.28 -20.77 11.56
N LYS A 302 1.43 -21.90 10.84
CA LYS A 302 2.51 -22.08 9.85
C LYS A 302 2.22 -23.26 8.94
N VAL A 303 2.34 -23.07 7.64
CA VAL A 303 2.44 -24.16 6.65
C VAL A 303 3.85 -24.17 6.11
N THR A 304 4.55 -25.30 6.24
CA THR A 304 5.83 -25.53 5.58
C THR A 304 5.65 -26.68 4.62
N ILE A 305 5.88 -26.43 3.32
CA ILE A 305 5.87 -27.46 2.28
C ILE A 305 7.34 -27.77 1.95
N ASP A 306 7.73 -29.03 2.04
CA ASP A 306 9.08 -29.48 1.72
C ASP A 306 9.25 -29.78 0.21
N LYS A 307 10.48 -30.16 -0.18
CA LYS A 307 10.82 -30.53 -1.57
C LYS A 307 10.12 -31.79 -2.07
N HIS A 308 9.47 -32.54 -1.19
CA HIS A 308 8.72 -33.77 -1.47
C HIS A 308 7.20 -33.55 -1.40
N LEU A 309 6.72 -32.30 -1.46
CA LEU A 309 5.31 -31.92 -1.34
C LEU A 309 4.64 -32.36 -0.01
N SER A 310 5.44 -32.64 1.03
CA SER A 310 4.91 -32.94 2.36
C SER A 310 4.63 -31.64 3.10
N ALA A 311 3.37 -31.45 3.53
CA ALA A 311 2.96 -30.27 4.28
C ALA A 311 3.03 -30.55 5.79
N ILE A 312 3.89 -29.81 6.50
CA ILE A 312 3.87 -29.73 7.96
C ILE A 312 3.03 -28.51 8.33
N ILE A 313 1.87 -28.77 8.95
CA ILE A 313 0.92 -27.74 9.36
C ILE A 313 0.96 -27.64 10.89
N LEU A 314 1.39 -26.49 11.39
CA LEU A 314 1.36 -26.19 12.82
C LEU A 314 0.02 -25.51 13.15
N PHE A 315 -0.75 -26.12 14.04
CA PHE A 315 -2.05 -25.60 14.47
C PHE A 315 -1.96 -25.01 15.88
N VAL A 316 -2.64 -23.89 16.10
CA VAL A 316 -2.91 -23.34 17.42
C VAL A 316 -4.42 -23.40 17.63
N LYS A 317 -4.84 -24.00 18.74
CA LYS A 317 -6.24 -24.08 19.13
C LYS A 317 -6.63 -22.75 19.79
N LEU A 318 -7.78 -22.19 19.43
CA LEU A 318 -8.39 -21.08 20.16
C LEU A 318 -8.81 -21.53 21.56
#